data_AF-A0A6A5TKX0-F1
#
_entry.id   AF-A0A6A5TKX0-F1
#
_cell.length_a   1.000
_cell.length_b   1.000
_cell.length_c   1.000
_cell.angle_alpha   90.00
_cell.angle_beta   90.00
_cell.angle_gamma   90.00
#
_symmetry.space_group_name_H-M   'P 1'
#
loop_
_entity.id
_entity.type
_entity.pdbx_description
1 polymer ?
#
loop_
_entity_poly.entity_id
_entity_poly.type
_entity_poly.pdbx_seq_one_letter_code
_entity_poly.pdbx_strand_id
1 'polypeptide(L)'
;MSTLLIRMSTPEAPVVTIDGCRKMCGAGFGWYKDPGPRLSTWLIPVFLLLSNMEVSPLDKKRYLMLVHLVADPIDSLLGLLTKLEAWSRCYCLAVGMYGTSDVDQVRKVATVLGAFEELTGFYENPKDIYEEIKKRAEEKGITGRKFNQLVTRAAQRLSDSRTDERLRTLLATFLYGYQLISAFVTSVGGGNTSPPGGRIGIAMFLTWIVPAILLSNAIGGFTSRRTCFELVEELIQKATKEDDAWLVLREVAPSLNQHRTVEHYLDTLAWSGGIYSYRPSKTIPFSSGGHDNSPRRLLLLAAMPIITSSIIASVIIWHTPPIGIGCRNIVVLVMTGLVFLSALFTHVTARYLFSEALGSPYSPKSCSGLHHVRQDYIPRFGWSLLGTPNSSFHGDDVGWKEGLEVDEVE
;
A
#
# COMPACT_ATOMS: atom_id res chain seq x y z
N MET A 1 -51.71 -44.78 -4.19
CA MET A 1 -50.66 -44.83 -5.24
C MET A 1 -50.57 -43.42 -5.82
N SER A 2 -49.85 -42.54 -5.14
CA SER A 2 -49.78 -41.12 -5.49
C SER A 2 -48.73 -40.95 -6.57
N THR A 3 -49.17 -40.65 -7.79
CA THR A 3 -48.32 -40.32 -8.93
C THR A 3 -47.55 -39.05 -8.58
N LEU A 4 -46.31 -39.23 -8.13
CA LEU A 4 -45.41 -38.14 -7.80
C LEU A 4 -45.07 -37.46 -9.14
N LEU A 5 -45.76 -36.36 -9.41
CA LEU A 5 -45.70 -35.60 -10.65
C LEU A 5 -44.28 -35.03 -10.75
N ILE A 6 -43.41 -35.73 -11.47
CA ILE A 6 -42.04 -35.28 -11.74
C ILE A 6 -42.18 -34.01 -12.57
N ARG A 7 -41.95 -32.87 -11.93
CA ARG A 7 -42.01 -31.54 -12.56
C ARG A 7 -41.07 -31.58 -13.77
N MET A 8 -41.62 -31.49 -14.98
CA MET A 8 -40.81 -31.46 -16.19
C MET A 8 -39.91 -30.23 -16.15
N SER A 9 -38.63 -30.43 -16.43
CA SER A 9 -37.61 -29.39 -16.48
C SER A 9 -37.96 -28.40 -17.61
N THR A 10 -38.26 -27.15 -17.27
CA THR A 10 -38.41 -26.08 -18.26
C THR A 10 -37.15 -25.21 -18.27
N PRO A 11 -36.85 -24.47 -19.36
CA PRO A 11 -35.73 -23.51 -19.39
C PRO A 11 -35.76 -22.48 -18.24
N GLU A 12 -36.96 -22.15 -17.77
CA GLU A 12 -37.23 -21.20 -16.67
C GLU A 12 -37.13 -21.83 -15.29
N ALA A 13 -37.36 -23.15 -15.17
CA ALA A 13 -37.31 -23.92 -13.93
C ALA A 13 -36.64 -25.28 -14.17
N PRO A 14 -35.33 -25.32 -14.44
CA PRO A 14 -34.68 -26.57 -14.78
C PRO A 14 -34.53 -27.43 -13.54
N VAL A 15 -35.09 -28.64 -13.60
CA VAL A 15 -34.86 -29.66 -12.59
C VAL A 15 -33.51 -30.30 -12.88
N VAL A 16 -32.52 -29.99 -12.05
CA VAL A 16 -31.17 -30.54 -12.17
C VAL A 16 -31.20 -32.01 -11.72
N THR A 17 -31.21 -32.93 -12.69
CA THR A 17 -31.04 -34.37 -12.43
C THR A 17 -29.61 -34.79 -12.73
N ILE A 18 -29.08 -35.74 -11.98
CA ILE A 18 -27.73 -36.28 -12.19
C ILE A 18 -27.57 -36.81 -13.63
N ASP A 19 -28.62 -37.47 -14.15
CA ASP A 19 -28.62 -37.98 -15.52
C ASP A 19 -28.64 -36.87 -16.57
N GLY A 20 -29.37 -35.77 -16.32
CA GLY A 20 -29.34 -34.59 -17.17
C GLY A 20 -27.96 -33.95 -17.22
N CYS A 21 -27.30 -33.81 -16.06
CA CYS A 21 -25.93 -33.33 -15.98
C CYS A 21 -24.94 -34.25 -16.74
N ARG A 22 -25.04 -35.58 -16.57
CA ARG A 22 -24.18 -36.52 -17.31
C ARG A 22 -24.41 -36.47 -18.81
N LYS A 23 -25.65 -36.28 -19.27
CA LYS A 23 -25.97 -36.14 -20.71
C LYS A 23 -25.45 -34.84 -21.30
N MET A 24 -25.54 -33.73 -20.56
CA MET A 24 -25.11 -32.40 -21.03
C MET A 24 -23.60 -32.17 -20.92
N CYS A 25 -23.01 -32.60 -19.80
CA CYS A 25 -21.62 -32.29 -19.44
C CYS A 25 -20.67 -33.48 -19.60
N GLY A 26 -21.19 -34.68 -19.84
CA GLY A 26 -20.40 -35.92 -19.83
C GLY A 26 -20.18 -36.47 -18.41
N ALA A 27 -19.54 -37.63 -18.33
CA ALA A 27 -19.06 -38.20 -17.07
C ALA A 27 -17.58 -37.86 -16.89
N GLY A 28 -17.24 -37.16 -15.80
CA GLY A 28 -15.87 -36.86 -15.41
C GLY A 28 -15.41 -35.43 -15.71
N PHE A 29 -14.10 -35.22 -15.62
CA PHE A 29 -13.46 -33.94 -15.89
C PHE A 29 -13.19 -33.80 -17.39
N GLY A 30 -13.52 -32.66 -17.98
CA GLY A 30 -13.32 -32.40 -19.41
C GLY A 30 -13.07 -30.93 -19.69
N TRP A 31 -12.36 -30.66 -20.78
CA TRP A 31 -12.13 -29.30 -21.26
C TRP A 31 -13.38 -28.75 -21.96
N TYR A 32 -13.65 -27.48 -21.76
CA TYR A 32 -14.64 -26.78 -22.56
C TYR A 32 -14.20 -26.73 -24.02
N LYS A 33 -15.14 -26.83 -24.96
CA LYS A 33 -14.85 -26.73 -26.40
C LYS A 33 -14.43 -25.31 -26.82
N ASP A 34 -14.70 -24.31 -25.99
CA ASP A 34 -14.43 -22.89 -26.23
C ASP A 34 -13.43 -22.28 -25.22
N PRO A 35 -12.24 -22.88 -25.00
CA PRO A 35 -11.29 -22.35 -24.01
C PRO A 35 -10.67 -21.02 -24.48
N GLY A 36 -10.37 -20.89 -25.78
CA GLY A 36 -9.74 -19.70 -26.37
C GLY A 36 -10.57 -18.42 -26.15
N PRO A 37 -11.84 -18.37 -26.60
CA PRO A 37 -12.71 -17.22 -26.35
C PRO A 37 -12.78 -16.88 -24.86
N ARG A 38 -12.96 -17.87 -23.97
CA ARG A 38 -13.04 -17.63 -22.52
C ARG A 38 -11.77 -17.03 -21.93
N LEU A 39 -10.60 -17.50 -22.37
CA LEU A 39 -9.31 -16.93 -21.95
C LEU A 39 -9.20 -15.48 -22.43
N SER A 40 -9.51 -15.23 -23.71
CA SER A 40 -9.36 -13.91 -24.32
C SER A 40 -10.33 -12.85 -23.78
N THR A 41 -11.58 -13.22 -23.49
CA THR A 41 -12.61 -12.26 -23.07
C THR A 41 -12.59 -11.98 -21.58
N TRP A 42 -12.02 -12.87 -20.76
CA TRP A 42 -12.13 -12.77 -19.30
C TRP A 42 -10.79 -12.84 -18.58
N LEU A 43 -9.99 -13.85 -18.87
CA LEU A 43 -8.76 -14.11 -18.12
C LEU A 43 -7.64 -13.13 -18.50
N ILE A 44 -7.42 -12.91 -19.80
CA ILE A 44 -6.41 -11.98 -20.30
C ILE A 44 -6.66 -10.56 -19.78
N PRO A 45 -7.87 -10.00 -19.85
CA PRO A 45 -8.17 -8.69 -19.28
C PRO A 45 -7.87 -8.56 -17.78
N VAL A 46 -8.24 -9.57 -17.00
CA VAL A 46 -7.98 -9.58 -15.56
C VAL A 46 -6.47 -9.61 -15.31
N PHE A 47 -5.71 -10.41 -16.05
CA PHE A 47 -4.25 -10.41 -15.93
C PHE A 47 -3.62 -9.10 -16.41
N LEU A 48 -4.14 -8.49 -17.48
CA LEU A 48 -3.68 -7.18 -17.94
C LEU A 48 -3.94 -6.12 -16.86
N LEU A 49 -5.12 -6.13 -16.23
CA LEU A 49 -5.42 -5.28 -15.09
C LEU A 49 -4.45 -5.53 -13.93
N LEU A 50 -4.29 -6.78 -13.50
CA LEU A 50 -3.37 -7.13 -12.42
C LEU A 50 -1.92 -6.74 -12.72
N SER A 51 -1.48 -6.82 -13.99
CA SER A 51 -0.16 -6.36 -14.41
C SER A 51 0.02 -4.84 -14.35
N ASN A 52 -1.07 -4.08 -14.29
CA ASN A 52 -1.06 -2.63 -14.06
C ASN A 52 -1.12 -2.26 -12.57
N MET A 53 -1.12 -3.22 -11.66
CA MET A 53 -0.90 -2.91 -10.25
C MET A 53 0.50 -2.32 -10.10
N GLU A 54 0.57 -1.16 -9.46
CA GLU A 54 1.85 -0.55 -9.13
C GLU A 54 2.56 -1.42 -8.09
N VAL A 55 3.52 -2.19 -8.56
CA VAL A 55 4.38 -3.01 -7.71
C VAL A 55 5.66 -2.24 -7.45
N SER A 56 6.05 -2.17 -6.18
CA SER A 56 7.37 -1.66 -5.84
C SER A 56 8.44 -2.43 -6.62
N PRO A 57 9.54 -1.79 -7.04
CA PRO A 57 10.66 -2.36 -7.81
C PRO A 57 11.54 -3.31 -6.97
N LEU A 58 10.91 -4.11 -6.11
CA LEU A 58 11.55 -5.10 -5.25
C LEU A 58 11.67 -6.42 -6.04
N ASP A 59 12.62 -6.47 -6.98
CA ASP A 59 13.09 -7.71 -7.64
C ASP A 59 11.93 -8.63 -8.14
N LYS A 60 12.20 -9.90 -8.43
CA LYS A 60 11.17 -10.90 -8.78
C LYS A 60 10.15 -11.13 -7.65
N LYS A 61 10.42 -10.66 -6.43
CA LYS A 61 9.53 -10.78 -5.26
C LYS A 61 8.21 -10.04 -5.46
N ARG A 62 8.16 -9.06 -6.38
CA ARG A 62 6.92 -8.38 -6.81
C ARG A 62 5.77 -9.33 -7.18
N TYR A 63 6.07 -10.51 -7.73
CA TYR A 63 5.02 -11.46 -8.12
C TYR A 63 4.30 -12.07 -6.90
N LEU A 64 4.97 -12.16 -5.75
CA LEU A 64 4.34 -12.60 -4.51
C LEU A 64 3.29 -11.61 -4.02
N MET A 65 3.43 -10.31 -4.32
CA MET A 65 2.41 -9.32 -4.00
C MET A 65 1.14 -9.51 -4.81
N LEU A 66 1.26 -9.83 -6.10
CA LEU A 66 0.11 -10.14 -6.94
C LEU A 66 -0.60 -11.39 -6.46
N VAL A 67 0.16 -12.41 -6.02
CA VAL A 67 -0.39 -13.61 -5.39
C VAL A 67 -1.11 -13.25 -4.08
N HIS A 68 -0.53 -12.40 -3.24
CA HIS A 68 -1.18 -11.92 -2.00
C HIS A 68 -2.45 -11.14 -2.29
N LEU A 69 -2.46 -10.25 -3.29
CA LEU A 69 -3.65 -9.50 -3.70
C LEU A 69 -4.79 -10.43 -4.13
N VAL A 70 -4.48 -11.48 -4.89
CA VAL A 70 -5.48 -12.44 -5.37
C VAL A 70 -5.94 -13.38 -4.25
N ALA A 71 -5.03 -13.80 -3.37
CA ALA A 71 -5.34 -14.69 -2.26
C ALA A 71 -6.12 -13.99 -1.13
N ASP A 72 -5.71 -12.77 -0.80
CA ASP A 72 -6.28 -11.95 0.28
C ASP A 72 -6.45 -10.47 -0.15
N PRO A 73 -7.48 -10.18 -0.95
CA PRO A 73 -7.72 -8.84 -1.44
C PRO A 73 -8.16 -7.88 -0.35
N ILE A 74 -8.79 -8.36 0.72
CA ILE A 74 -9.23 -7.52 1.85
C ILE A 74 -8.01 -7.02 2.62
N ASP A 75 -7.06 -7.90 2.95
CA ASP A 75 -5.83 -7.47 3.63
C ASP A 75 -5.01 -6.51 2.76
N SER A 76 -4.95 -6.79 1.45
CA SER A 76 -4.24 -5.95 0.49
C SER A 76 -4.83 -4.55 0.39
N LEU A 77 -6.15 -4.44 0.21
CA LEU A 77 -6.88 -3.17 0.21
C LEU A 77 -6.74 -2.45 1.55
N LEU A 78 -6.80 -3.18 2.67
CA LEU A 78 -6.58 -2.61 3.99
C LEU A 78 -5.16 -2.03 4.13
N GLY A 79 -4.14 -2.70 3.59
CA GLY A 79 -2.77 -2.19 3.56
C GLY A 79 -2.67 -0.85 2.81
N LEU A 80 -3.26 -0.78 1.62
CA LEU A 80 -3.34 0.44 0.81
C LEU A 80 -4.06 1.58 1.54
N LEU A 81 -5.21 1.29 2.17
CA LEU A 81 -5.98 2.27 2.94
C LEU A 81 -5.24 2.74 4.21
N THR A 82 -4.56 1.84 4.92
CA THR A 82 -3.73 2.19 6.07
C THR A 82 -2.58 3.12 5.66
N LYS A 83 -1.99 2.92 4.48
CA LYS A 83 -0.97 3.82 3.94
C LYS A 83 -1.52 5.21 3.62
N LEU A 84 -2.68 5.29 2.96
CA LEU A 84 -3.35 6.57 2.73
C LEU A 84 -3.67 7.31 4.02
N GLU A 85 -4.14 6.58 5.03
CA GLU A 85 -4.38 7.14 6.36
C GLU A 85 -3.08 7.65 7.00
N ALA A 86 -1.98 6.91 6.91
CA ALA A 86 -0.69 7.35 7.45
C ALA A 86 -0.21 8.65 6.79
N TRP A 87 -0.38 8.78 5.47
CA TRP A 87 -0.04 10.02 4.74
C TRP A 87 -0.99 11.18 5.07
N SER A 88 -2.29 10.90 5.22
CA SER A 88 -3.27 11.89 5.69
C SER A 88 -2.85 12.44 7.06
N ARG A 89 -2.42 11.56 7.97
CA ARG A 89 -1.90 11.96 9.28
C ARG A 89 -0.60 12.76 9.18
N CYS A 90 0.32 12.39 8.29
CA CYS A 90 1.53 13.19 8.02
C CYS A 90 1.19 14.61 7.55
N TYR A 91 0.16 14.75 6.70
CA TYR A 91 -0.34 16.05 6.28
C TYR A 91 -0.93 16.84 7.46
N CYS A 92 -1.77 16.23 8.28
CA CYS A 92 -2.32 16.86 9.48
C CYS A 92 -1.23 17.27 10.49
N LEU A 93 -0.19 16.45 10.66
CA LEU A 93 0.98 16.81 11.48
C LEU A 93 1.69 18.05 10.92
N ALA A 94 1.91 18.12 9.60
CA ALA A 94 2.49 19.29 8.96
C ALA A 94 1.63 20.55 9.12
N VAL A 95 0.29 20.42 9.01
CA VAL A 95 -0.66 21.51 9.31
C VAL A 95 -0.53 21.98 10.76
N GLY A 96 -0.39 21.06 11.71
CA GLY A 96 -0.18 21.39 13.12
C GLY A 96 1.13 22.14 13.38
N MET A 97 2.16 21.93 12.55
CA MET A 97 3.48 22.56 12.70
C MET A 97 3.56 23.97 12.08
N TYR A 98 2.89 24.20 10.94
CA TYR A 98 3.03 25.44 10.17
C TYR A 98 1.73 26.26 10.04
N GLY A 99 0.62 25.73 10.58
CA GLY A 99 -0.71 26.33 10.42
C GLY A 99 -1.26 26.15 9.01
N THR A 100 -2.48 26.66 8.79
CA THR A 100 -3.19 26.56 7.49
C THR A 100 -2.85 27.68 6.52
N SER A 101 -2.11 28.69 6.96
CA SER A 101 -1.78 29.88 6.14
C SER A 101 -0.75 29.61 5.05
N ASP A 102 0.17 28.65 5.26
CA ASP A 102 1.24 28.31 4.31
C ASP A 102 1.04 26.89 3.75
N VAL A 103 0.03 26.75 2.88
CA VAL A 103 -0.35 25.46 2.28
C VAL A 103 0.80 24.82 1.49
N ASP A 104 1.67 25.62 0.89
CA ASP A 104 2.80 25.14 0.12
C ASP A 104 3.87 24.51 1.03
N GLN A 105 4.22 25.18 2.13
CA GLN A 105 5.15 24.62 3.11
C GLN A 105 4.57 23.37 3.80
N VAL A 106 3.27 23.36 4.12
CA VAL A 106 2.58 22.19 4.67
C VAL A 106 2.75 20.98 3.74
N ARG A 107 2.53 21.14 2.43
CA ARG A 107 2.69 20.04 1.46
C ARG A 107 4.12 19.53 1.40
N LYS A 108 5.12 20.42 1.42
CA LYS A 108 6.54 20.04 1.38
C LYS A 108 6.94 19.24 2.62
N VAL A 109 6.56 19.73 3.80
CA VAL A 109 6.84 19.04 5.06
C VAL A 109 6.08 17.72 5.13
N ALA A 110 4.80 17.69 4.75
CA ALA A 110 4.02 16.45 4.69
C ALA A 110 4.65 15.40 3.77
N THR A 111 5.24 15.83 2.65
CA THR A 111 5.96 14.94 1.72
C THR A 111 7.19 14.31 2.37
N VAL A 112 7.99 15.11 3.10
CA VAL A 112 9.16 14.62 3.85
C VAL A 112 8.73 13.72 5.02
N LEU A 113 7.68 14.07 5.77
CA LEU A 113 7.12 13.23 6.81
C LEU A 113 6.62 11.88 6.26
N GLY A 114 5.97 11.90 5.09
CA GLY A 114 5.56 10.68 4.40
C GLY A 114 6.74 9.82 3.95
N ALA A 115 7.87 10.43 3.58
CA ALA A 115 9.10 9.69 3.28
C ALA A 115 9.72 9.05 4.54
N PHE A 116 9.73 9.77 5.67
CA PHE A 116 10.13 9.18 6.96
C PHE A 116 9.22 8.01 7.35
N GLU A 117 7.89 8.17 7.27
CA GLU A 117 6.93 7.09 7.53
C GLU A 117 7.18 5.88 6.62
N GLU A 118 7.54 6.13 5.36
CA GLU A 118 7.86 5.05 4.43
C GLU A 118 9.16 4.30 4.77
N LEU A 119 10.14 5.00 5.33
CA LEU A 119 11.49 4.51 5.65
C LEU A 119 11.64 4.03 7.09
N THR A 120 10.72 4.35 7.99
CA THR A 120 10.74 3.83 9.37
C THR A 120 9.56 2.91 9.63
N GLY A 121 8.54 2.94 8.78
CA GLY A 121 7.38 2.06 8.85
C GLY A 121 6.43 2.45 9.97
N PHE A 122 5.84 1.44 10.62
CA PHE A 122 4.81 1.62 11.65
C PHE A 122 5.36 1.69 13.08
N TYR A 123 6.66 1.92 13.24
CA TYR A 123 7.30 1.91 14.55
C TYR A 123 7.39 3.29 15.19
N GLU A 124 7.57 4.33 14.38
CA GLU A 124 7.93 5.66 14.88
C GLU A 124 6.99 6.74 14.35
N ASN A 125 6.93 7.85 15.09
CA ASN A 125 6.23 9.05 14.66
C ASN A 125 7.14 9.88 13.76
N PRO A 126 6.78 10.12 12.48
CA PRO A 126 7.62 10.84 11.54
C PRO A 126 7.88 12.30 11.96
N LYS A 127 6.99 12.88 12.78
CA LYS A 127 7.18 14.22 13.33
C LYS A 127 8.38 14.27 14.27
N ASP A 128 8.54 13.28 15.14
CA ASP A 128 9.61 13.27 16.13
C ASP A 128 10.96 13.13 15.43
N ILE A 129 11.01 12.34 14.35
CA ILE A 129 12.19 12.24 13.48
C ILE A 129 12.55 13.58 12.84
N TYR A 130 11.54 14.25 12.27
CA TYR A 130 11.73 15.55 11.63
C TYR A 130 12.20 16.61 12.63
N GLU A 131 11.61 16.67 13.82
CA GLU A 131 11.94 17.66 14.86
C GLU A 131 13.35 17.44 15.40
N GLU A 132 13.79 16.20 15.59
CA GLU A 132 15.14 15.89 16.03
C GLU A 132 16.18 16.24 14.96
N ILE A 133 15.93 15.94 13.68
CA ILE A 133 16.81 16.37 12.57
C ILE A 133 16.89 17.88 12.50
N LYS A 134 15.76 18.58 12.65
CA LYS A 134 15.72 20.05 12.67
C LYS A 134 16.54 20.62 13.83
N LYS A 135 16.38 20.06 15.03
CA LYS A 135 17.14 20.47 16.22
C LYS A 135 18.64 20.29 16.01
N ARG A 136 19.09 19.13 15.52
CA ARG A 136 20.51 18.90 15.19
C ARG A 136 21.02 19.89 14.14
N ALA A 137 20.20 20.23 13.15
CA ALA A 137 20.57 21.24 12.15
C ALA A 137 20.79 22.62 12.78
N GLU A 138 19.93 23.01 13.71
CA GLU A 138 20.06 24.27 14.46
C GLU A 138 21.32 24.28 15.34
N GLU A 139 21.64 23.18 16.02
CA GLU A 139 22.87 23.00 16.81
C GLU A 139 24.14 23.14 15.96
N LYS A 140 24.08 22.76 14.68
CA LYS A 140 25.17 22.87 13.70
C LYS A 140 25.20 24.24 12.98
N GLY A 141 24.38 25.18 13.44
CA GLY A 141 24.31 26.56 12.94
C GLY A 141 23.52 26.74 11.65
N ILE A 142 22.67 25.78 11.27
CA ILE A 142 21.78 25.93 10.11
C ILE A 142 20.56 26.74 10.52
N THR A 143 20.43 27.95 9.95
CA THR A 143 19.23 28.78 10.14
C THR A 143 17.96 28.08 9.67
N GLY A 144 16.83 28.34 10.32
CA GLY A 144 15.54 27.76 9.94
C GLY A 144 15.16 28.02 8.46
N ARG A 145 15.55 29.16 7.89
CA ARG A 145 15.35 29.45 6.45
C ARG A 145 16.13 28.49 5.56
N LYS A 146 17.40 28.23 5.89
CA LYS A 146 18.25 27.29 5.13
C LYS A 146 17.75 25.86 5.29
N PHE A 147 17.30 25.47 6.48
CA PHE A 147 16.67 24.17 6.70
C PHE A 147 15.40 24.00 5.86
N ASN A 148 14.51 25.01 5.83
CA ASN A 148 13.32 24.99 5.00
C ASN A 148 13.62 24.89 3.49
N GLN A 149 14.74 25.48 3.03
CA GLN A 149 15.20 25.31 1.65
C GLN A 149 15.65 23.86 1.37
N LEU A 150 16.33 23.21 2.30
CA LEU A 150 16.70 21.79 2.19
C LEU A 150 15.44 20.91 2.14
N VAL A 151 14.48 21.15 3.05
CA VAL A 151 13.18 20.46 3.07
C VAL A 151 12.43 20.68 1.76
N THR A 152 12.39 21.90 1.23
CA THR A 152 11.75 22.22 -0.05
C THR A 152 12.38 21.42 -1.19
N ARG A 153 13.72 21.38 -1.26
CA ARG A 153 14.45 20.65 -2.30
C ARG A 153 14.24 19.14 -2.18
N ALA A 154 14.26 18.59 -0.96
CA ALA A 154 13.99 17.19 -0.71
C ALA A 154 12.55 16.83 -1.09
N ALA A 155 11.56 17.63 -0.67
CA ALA A 155 10.16 17.42 -1.01
C ALA A 155 9.91 17.44 -2.53
N GLN A 156 10.53 18.38 -3.25
CA GLN A 156 10.42 18.44 -4.70
C GLN A 156 10.96 17.15 -5.35
N ARG A 157 12.18 16.73 -4.98
CA ARG A 157 12.79 15.50 -5.52
C ARG A 157 12.02 14.24 -5.13
N LEU A 158 11.48 14.18 -3.90
CA LEU A 158 10.63 13.09 -3.45
C LEU A 158 9.31 13.04 -4.25
N SER A 159 8.70 14.19 -4.52
CA SER A 159 7.51 14.26 -5.37
C SER A 159 7.81 13.86 -6.81
N ASP A 160 8.94 14.32 -7.38
CA ASP A 160 9.32 14.04 -8.77
C ASP A 160 9.75 12.59 -8.98
N SER A 161 10.23 11.92 -7.93
CA SER A 161 10.61 10.49 -7.96
C SER A 161 9.43 9.54 -7.76
N ARG A 162 8.22 10.07 -7.50
CA ARG A 162 7.02 9.25 -7.47
C ARG A 162 6.48 9.04 -8.87
N THR A 163 6.31 7.77 -9.24
CA THR A 163 5.68 7.40 -10.50
C THR A 163 4.18 7.53 -10.38
N ASP A 164 3.57 8.24 -11.34
CA ASP A 164 2.13 8.25 -11.51
C ASP A 164 1.80 7.50 -12.81
N GLU A 165 1.28 6.27 -12.67
CA GLU A 165 0.83 5.46 -13.80
C GLU A 165 -0.70 5.54 -13.99
N ARG A 166 -1.36 6.58 -13.43
CA ARG A 166 -2.82 6.76 -13.50
C ARG A 166 -3.35 6.71 -14.93
N LEU A 167 -2.67 7.29 -15.91
CA LEU A 167 -3.17 7.25 -17.29
C LEU A 167 -3.21 5.82 -17.85
N ARG A 168 -2.17 5.03 -17.59
CA ARG A 168 -2.12 3.61 -18.01
C ARG A 168 -3.21 2.80 -17.32
N THR A 169 -3.40 3.05 -16.04
CA THR A 169 -4.43 2.38 -15.23
C THR A 169 -5.85 2.81 -15.60
N LEU A 170 -6.08 4.08 -15.93
CA LEU A 170 -7.35 4.58 -16.45
C LEU A 170 -7.67 3.94 -17.81
N LEU A 171 -6.68 3.84 -18.70
CA LEU A 171 -6.83 3.15 -19.98
C LEU A 171 -7.17 1.67 -19.78
N ALA A 172 -6.47 0.98 -18.88
CA ALA A 172 -6.73 -0.43 -18.58
C ALA A 172 -8.14 -0.64 -17.98
N THR A 173 -8.56 0.27 -17.10
CA THR A 173 -9.90 0.27 -16.49
C THR A 173 -10.99 0.52 -17.54
N PHE A 174 -10.75 1.46 -18.46
CA PHE A 174 -11.65 1.74 -19.58
C PHE A 174 -11.77 0.53 -20.51
N LEU A 175 -10.65 -0.12 -20.87
CA LEU A 175 -10.64 -1.33 -21.69
C LEU A 175 -11.40 -2.48 -21.02
N TYR A 176 -11.26 -2.64 -19.71
CA TYR A 176 -12.04 -3.61 -18.95
C TYR A 176 -13.55 -3.29 -18.99
N GLY A 177 -13.93 -2.03 -18.79
CA GLY A 177 -15.32 -1.59 -18.91
C GLY A 177 -15.89 -1.82 -20.31
N TYR A 178 -15.11 -1.54 -21.35
CA TYR A 178 -15.50 -1.80 -22.74
C TYR A 178 -15.72 -3.29 -23.02
N GLN A 179 -14.80 -4.15 -22.56
CA GLN A 179 -14.94 -5.60 -22.71
C GLN A 179 -16.14 -6.14 -21.95
N LEU A 180 -16.42 -5.58 -20.78
CA LEU A 180 -17.59 -5.94 -20.02
C LEU A 180 -18.87 -5.59 -20.78
N ILE A 181 -18.98 -4.37 -21.31
CA ILE A 181 -20.12 -3.95 -22.14
C ILE A 181 -20.24 -4.87 -23.36
N SER A 182 -19.13 -5.18 -24.01
CA SER A 182 -19.08 -6.08 -25.17
C SER A 182 -19.61 -7.48 -24.83
N ALA A 183 -19.41 -7.96 -23.60
CA ALA A 183 -19.93 -9.25 -23.17
C ALA A 183 -21.46 -9.27 -22.95
N PHE A 184 -22.07 -8.12 -22.62
CA PHE A 184 -23.54 -7.99 -22.48
C PHE A 184 -24.23 -7.66 -23.79
N VAL A 185 -23.57 -6.89 -24.65
CA VAL A 185 -24.18 -6.34 -25.87
C VAL A 185 -23.71 -7.18 -27.06
N THR A 186 -24.56 -8.09 -27.52
CA THR A 186 -24.25 -9.01 -28.64
C THR A 186 -23.92 -8.30 -29.95
N SER A 187 -24.45 -7.08 -30.17
CA SER A 187 -24.09 -6.27 -31.33
C SER A 187 -22.65 -5.75 -31.28
N VAL A 188 -22.04 -5.71 -30.09
CA VAL A 188 -20.65 -5.28 -29.88
C VAL A 188 -19.71 -6.48 -29.75
N GLY A 189 -20.08 -7.49 -28.94
CA GLY A 189 -19.22 -8.65 -28.66
C GLY A 189 -19.29 -9.80 -29.66
N GLY A 190 -20.18 -9.73 -30.66
CA GLY A 190 -20.46 -10.85 -31.56
C GLY A 190 -21.35 -11.91 -30.91
N GLY A 191 -22.10 -12.67 -31.73
CA GLY A 191 -23.06 -13.66 -31.25
C GLY A 191 -22.40 -14.81 -30.48
N ASN A 192 -22.65 -14.90 -29.17
CA ASN A 192 -22.15 -15.98 -28.33
C ASN A 192 -23.05 -17.23 -28.38
N THR A 193 -22.44 -18.41 -28.44
CA THR A 193 -23.10 -19.73 -28.51
C THR A 193 -23.47 -20.34 -27.16
N SER A 194 -23.33 -19.61 -26.04
CA SER A 194 -23.61 -20.12 -24.69
C SER A 194 -24.28 -19.08 -23.79
N PRO A 195 -25.14 -19.48 -22.83
CA PRO A 195 -25.85 -18.56 -21.95
C PRO A 195 -24.87 -17.70 -21.13
N PRO A 196 -24.94 -16.36 -21.23
CA PRO A 196 -23.87 -15.47 -20.76
C PRO A 196 -23.85 -15.28 -19.23
N GLY A 197 -24.99 -15.50 -18.55
CA GLY A 197 -25.19 -15.09 -17.16
C GLY A 197 -24.21 -15.62 -16.13
N GLY A 198 -23.85 -16.92 -16.20
CA GLY A 198 -22.91 -17.50 -15.26
C GLY A 198 -21.48 -16.99 -15.41
N ARG A 199 -21.05 -16.73 -16.66
CA ARG A 199 -19.70 -16.20 -16.95
C ARG A 199 -19.61 -14.74 -16.53
N ILE A 200 -20.63 -13.98 -16.89
CA ILE A 200 -20.75 -12.58 -16.51
C ILE A 200 -20.80 -12.44 -14.99
N GLY A 201 -21.57 -13.26 -14.28
CA GLY A 201 -21.63 -13.23 -12.82
C GLY A 201 -20.27 -13.44 -12.16
N ILE A 202 -19.48 -14.40 -12.62
CA ILE A 202 -18.11 -14.61 -12.10
C ILE A 202 -17.19 -13.44 -12.45
N ALA A 203 -17.29 -12.89 -13.67
CA ALA A 203 -16.52 -11.72 -14.04
C ALA A 203 -16.89 -10.49 -13.19
N MET A 204 -18.17 -10.34 -12.88
CA MET A 204 -18.69 -9.32 -11.97
C MET A 204 -18.15 -9.49 -10.55
N PHE A 205 -17.99 -10.72 -10.08
CA PHE A 205 -17.30 -10.96 -8.81
C PHE A 205 -15.86 -10.45 -8.86
N LEU A 206 -15.13 -10.61 -9.96
CA LEU A 206 -13.74 -10.12 -10.08
C LEU A 206 -13.61 -8.59 -10.22
N THR A 207 -14.72 -7.84 -10.28
CA THR A 207 -14.67 -6.37 -10.42
C THR A 207 -14.02 -5.66 -9.24
N TRP A 208 -13.88 -6.30 -8.07
CA TRP A 208 -13.12 -5.77 -6.94
C TRP A 208 -11.65 -5.46 -7.28
N ILE A 209 -11.10 -6.11 -8.32
CA ILE A 209 -9.73 -5.86 -8.80
C ILE A 209 -9.58 -4.41 -9.28
N VAL A 210 -10.63 -3.83 -9.87
CA VAL A 210 -10.62 -2.45 -10.39
C VAL A 210 -10.33 -1.42 -9.29
N PRO A 211 -11.12 -1.32 -8.20
CA PRO A 211 -10.81 -0.38 -7.13
C PRO A 211 -9.46 -0.69 -6.46
N ALA A 212 -9.01 -1.95 -6.39
CA ALA A 212 -7.69 -2.28 -5.85
C ALA A 212 -6.55 -1.67 -6.68
N ILE A 213 -6.61 -1.80 -8.01
CA ILE A 213 -5.61 -1.24 -8.92
C ILE A 213 -5.71 0.29 -8.94
N LEU A 214 -6.92 0.85 -9.03
CA LEU A 214 -7.11 2.30 -8.99
C LEU A 214 -6.55 2.90 -7.70
N LEU A 215 -6.81 2.26 -6.55
CA LEU A 215 -6.29 2.70 -5.26
C LEU A 215 -4.76 2.58 -5.21
N SER A 216 -4.21 1.46 -5.67
CA SER A 216 -2.75 1.25 -5.73
C SER A 216 -2.05 2.34 -6.54
N ASN A 217 -2.56 2.64 -7.74
CA ASN A 217 -2.00 3.66 -8.62
C ASN A 217 -2.29 5.09 -8.15
N ALA A 218 -3.40 5.33 -7.45
CA ALA A 218 -3.70 6.63 -6.89
C ALA A 218 -2.74 6.99 -5.75
N ILE A 219 -2.37 5.99 -4.94
CA ILE A 219 -1.39 6.10 -3.87
C ILE A 219 -0.01 6.40 -4.44
N GLY A 220 0.39 5.74 -5.53
CA GLY A 220 1.73 5.94 -6.07
C GLY A 220 2.81 5.22 -5.25
N GLY A 221 3.96 5.08 -5.87
CA GLY A 221 5.18 4.58 -5.25
C GLY A 221 6.40 5.38 -5.66
N PHE A 222 7.47 5.24 -4.90
CA PHE A 222 8.78 5.64 -5.39
C PHE A 222 9.28 4.65 -6.45
N THR A 223 9.99 5.17 -7.45
CA THR A 223 10.71 4.36 -8.45
C THR A 223 11.67 3.35 -7.86
N SER A 224 12.12 3.57 -6.61
CA SER A 224 12.82 2.63 -5.74
C SER A 224 12.81 3.13 -4.30
N ARG A 225 12.76 2.20 -3.33
CA ARG A 225 12.97 2.52 -1.91
C ARG A 225 14.38 3.05 -1.65
N ARG A 226 15.36 2.63 -2.46
CA ARG A 226 16.73 3.19 -2.43
C ARG A 226 16.71 4.66 -2.77
N THR A 227 15.99 5.06 -3.81
CA THR A 227 15.85 6.48 -4.19
C THR A 227 15.20 7.30 -3.09
N CYS A 228 14.15 6.78 -2.43
CA CYS A 228 13.57 7.46 -1.26
C CYS A 228 14.60 7.62 -0.13
N PHE A 229 15.37 6.57 0.15
CA PHE A 229 16.42 6.59 1.18
C PHE A 229 17.52 7.59 0.84
N GLU A 230 18.10 7.53 -0.37
CA GLU A 230 19.16 8.43 -0.86
C GLU A 230 18.74 9.91 -0.76
N LEU A 231 17.49 10.23 -1.10
CA LEU A 231 16.97 11.59 -1.00
C LEU A 231 16.81 12.06 0.45
N VAL A 232 16.43 11.17 1.36
CA VAL A 232 16.33 11.46 2.80
C VAL A 232 17.72 11.54 3.43
N GLU A 233 18.64 10.67 3.02
CA GLU A 233 20.05 10.70 3.41
C GLU A 233 20.69 12.03 3.00
N GLU A 234 20.50 12.49 1.76
CA GLU A 234 21.00 13.79 1.30
C GLU A 234 20.44 14.95 2.14
N LEU A 235 19.17 14.89 2.52
CA LEU A 235 18.57 15.87 3.43
C LEU A 235 19.25 15.85 4.80
N ILE A 236 19.44 14.67 5.39
CA ILE A 236 20.04 14.49 6.71
C ILE A 236 21.48 14.95 6.70
N GLN A 237 22.32 14.45 5.79
CA GLN A 237 23.73 14.83 5.68
C GLN A 237 23.90 16.35 5.54
N LYS A 238 23.08 16.99 4.70
CA LYS A 238 23.14 18.45 4.51
C LYS A 238 22.62 19.23 5.72
N ALA A 239 21.68 18.66 6.48
CA ALA A 239 21.11 19.29 7.65
C ALA A 239 22.01 19.14 8.89
N THR A 240 22.52 17.95 9.16
CA THR A 240 23.29 17.62 10.37
C THR A 240 24.79 17.76 10.18
N LYS A 241 25.29 17.83 8.93
CA LYS A 241 26.72 17.75 8.57
C LYS A 241 27.38 16.46 9.09
N GLU A 242 26.59 15.41 9.26
CA GLU A 242 27.08 14.07 9.58
C GLU A 242 27.17 13.26 8.29
N ASP A 243 28.27 12.54 8.08
CA ASP A 243 28.49 11.78 6.84
C ASP A 243 27.62 10.51 6.79
N ASP A 244 27.34 9.90 7.96
CA ASP A 244 26.54 8.69 8.08
C ASP A 244 25.09 9.00 8.48
N ALA A 245 24.22 9.23 7.49
CA ALA A 245 22.80 9.48 7.75
C ALA A 245 22.07 8.25 8.32
N TRP A 246 22.57 7.05 8.06
CA TRP A 246 21.96 5.83 8.59
C TRP A 246 22.14 5.73 10.09
N LEU A 247 23.32 6.10 10.60
CA LEU A 247 23.57 6.20 12.03
C LEU A 247 22.63 7.20 12.69
N VAL A 248 22.47 8.40 12.11
CA VAL A 248 21.51 9.41 12.58
C VAL A 248 20.10 8.84 12.61
N LEU A 249 19.64 8.22 11.52
CA LEU A 249 18.30 7.62 11.46
C LEU A 249 18.11 6.54 12.54
N ARG A 250 19.12 5.72 12.82
CA ARG A 250 19.06 4.69 13.86
C ARG A 250 19.01 5.23 15.29
N GLU A 251 19.66 6.35 15.54
CA GLU A 251 19.59 7.05 16.83
C GLU A 251 18.20 7.65 17.05
N VAL A 252 17.63 8.22 16.00
CA VAL A 252 16.34 8.92 16.05
C VAL A 252 15.15 7.96 15.96
N ALA A 253 15.31 6.83 15.26
CA ALA A 253 14.31 5.78 15.11
C ALA A 253 14.88 4.44 15.64
N PRO A 254 14.76 4.18 16.96
CA PRO A 254 15.35 3.00 17.58
C PRO A 254 14.93 1.66 16.97
N SER A 255 13.76 1.59 16.32
CA SER A 255 13.31 0.42 15.58
C SER A 255 14.28 -0.04 14.49
N LEU A 256 15.06 0.89 13.92
CA LEU A 256 16.06 0.60 12.88
C LEU A 256 17.31 -0.09 13.44
N ASN A 257 17.53 -0.08 14.77
CA ASN A 257 18.70 -0.70 15.39
C ASN A 257 18.78 -2.22 15.23
N GLN A 258 17.67 -2.86 14.86
CA GLN A 258 17.63 -4.28 14.55
C GLN A 258 18.37 -4.62 13.26
N HIS A 259 18.62 -3.63 12.39
CA HIS A 259 19.25 -3.81 11.09
C HIS A 259 20.70 -3.31 11.12
N ARG A 260 21.64 -4.20 10.78
CA ARG A 260 23.07 -3.88 10.80
C ARG A 260 23.48 -2.87 9.73
N THR A 261 22.93 -3.01 8.53
CA THR A 261 23.24 -2.15 7.38
C THR A 261 21.97 -1.69 6.68
N VAL A 262 22.08 -0.61 5.89
CA VAL A 262 20.99 -0.08 5.07
C VAL A 262 20.51 -1.13 4.07
N GLU A 263 21.42 -1.87 3.44
CA GLU A 263 21.08 -2.90 2.45
C GLU A 263 20.27 -4.01 3.09
N HIS A 264 20.70 -4.48 4.27
CA HIS A 264 19.95 -5.47 5.04
C HIS A 264 18.56 -4.93 5.42
N TYR A 265 18.47 -3.66 5.83
CA TYR A 265 17.18 -3.02 6.11
C TYR A 265 16.27 -3.02 4.87
N LEU A 266 16.76 -2.51 3.75
CA LEU A 266 16.00 -2.40 2.50
C LEU A 266 15.56 -3.77 1.95
N ASP A 267 16.37 -4.81 2.12
CA ASP A 267 16.02 -6.18 1.71
C ASP A 267 14.91 -6.79 2.59
N THR A 268 14.86 -6.41 3.88
CA THR A 268 13.81 -6.84 4.80
C THR A 268 12.49 -6.09 4.63
N LEU A 269 12.50 -4.88 4.03
CA LEU A 269 11.28 -4.09 3.80
C LEU A 269 10.21 -4.83 2.99
N ALA A 270 10.63 -5.76 2.12
CA ALA A 270 9.73 -6.61 1.37
C ALA A 270 8.80 -7.46 2.27
N TRP A 271 9.27 -7.79 3.47
CA TRP A 271 8.59 -8.72 4.39
C TRP A 271 8.08 -8.03 5.67
N SER A 272 8.73 -6.94 6.08
CA SER A 272 8.37 -6.20 7.29
C SER A 272 7.18 -5.26 7.13
N GLY A 273 6.67 -5.11 5.90
CA GLY A 273 5.53 -4.24 5.62
C GLY A 273 5.90 -2.88 5.01
N GLY A 274 7.10 -2.78 4.45
CA GLY A 274 7.49 -1.72 3.53
C GLY A 274 6.91 -1.89 2.13
N ILE A 275 6.13 -2.94 1.88
CA ILE A 275 5.34 -3.08 0.65
C ILE A 275 3.98 -2.42 0.86
N TYR A 276 3.54 -1.58 -0.08
CA TYR A 276 2.30 -0.81 0.09
C TYR A 276 1.04 -1.66 0.25
N SER A 277 1.01 -2.85 -0.36
CA SER A 277 -0.11 -3.79 -0.26
C SER A 277 0.00 -4.78 0.90
N TYR A 278 1.11 -4.80 1.65
CA TYR A 278 1.29 -5.73 2.75
C TYR A 278 1.92 -5.02 3.93
N ARG A 279 1.20 -4.96 5.05
CA ARG A 279 1.69 -4.41 6.31
C ARG A 279 1.22 -5.35 7.43
N PRO A 280 2.11 -6.13 8.08
CA PRO A 280 1.69 -7.12 9.07
C PRO A 280 0.91 -6.49 10.23
N SER A 281 1.42 -5.39 10.77
CA SER A 281 0.71 -4.62 11.78
C SER A 281 -0.05 -3.46 11.13
N LYS A 282 -1.37 -3.59 10.96
CA LYS A 282 -2.24 -2.53 10.42
C LYS A 282 -2.48 -1.37 11.41
N THR A 283 -1.60 -1.22 12.41
CA THR A 283 -1.62 -0.13 13.38
C THR A 283 -0.78 1.03 12.87
N ILE A 284 -1.29 2.24 13.02
CA ILE A 284 -0.51 3.46 12.81
C ILE A 284 -0.15 3.98 14.20
N PRO A 285 1.14 4.04 14.58
CA PRO A 285 1.56 4.31 15.95
C PRO A 285 1.36 5.77 16.35
N PHE A 286 1.25 6.67 15.38
CA PHE A 286 1.10 8.10 15.59
C PHE A 286 -0.32 8.56 15.29
N SER A 287 -0.81 9.48 16.13
CA SER A 287 -2.11 10.14 15.95
C SER A 287 -1.89 11.57 15.45
N SER A 288 -2.77 12.02 14.55
CA SER A 288 -2.80 13.42 14.11
C SER A 288 -3.88 14.25 14.80
N GLY A 289 -4.63 13.64 15.73
CA GLY A 289 -5.73 14.26 16.47
C GLY A 289 -7.11 13.71 16.07
N GLY A 290 -8.14 14.56 16.18
CA GLY A 290 -9.55 14.14 16.08
C GLY A 290 -10.05 13.65 14.70
N HIS A 291 -9.21 13.74 13.66
CA HIS A 291 -9.57 13.34 12.29
C HIS A 291 -9.08 11.95 11.88
N ASP A 292 -8.44 11.22 12.79
CA ASP A 292 -7.91 9.89 12.51
C ASP A 292 -9.04 8.87 12.26
N ASN A 293 -8.95 8.13 11.15
CA ASN A 293 -9.89 7.04 10.88
C ASN A 293 -9.62 5.84 11.77
N SER A 294 -10.69 5.25 12.31
CA SER A 294 -10.57 4.05 13.12
C SER A 294 -10.20 2.84 12.23
N PRO A 295 -9.37 1.90 12.71
CA PRO A 295 -9.00 0.70 11.95
C PRO A 295 -10.21 -0.11 11.46
N ARG A 296 -11.32 -0.09 12.23
CA ARG A 296 -12.58 -0.75 11.85
C ARG A 296 -13.22 -0.11 10.61
N ARG A 297 -13.17 1.23 10.49
CA ARG A 297 -13.68 1.93 9.30
C ARG A 297 -12.86 1.57 8.07
N LEU A 298 -11.53 1.53 8.20
CA LEU A 298 -10.65 1.12 7.11
C LEU A 298 -10.90 -0.33 6.68
N LEU A 299 -11.12 -1.25 7.62
CA LEU A 299 -11.47 -2.64 7.32
C LEU A 299 -12.82 -2.75 6.59
N LEU A 300 -13.84 -2.02 7.03
CA LEU A 300 -15.13 -1.98 6.34
C LEU A 300 -15.00 -1.43 4.92
N LEU A 301 -14.19 -0.38 4.74
CA LEU A 301 -13.92 0.20 3.42
C LEU A 301 -13.13 -0.77 2.53
N ALA A 302 -12.18 -1.53 3.08
CA ALA A 302 -11.44 -2.57 2.36
C ALA A 302 -12.34 -3.75 1.93
N ALA A 303 -13.32 -4.12 2.75
CA ALA A 303 -14.26 -5.20 2.45
C ALA A 303 -15.35 -4.79 1.45
N MET A 304 -15.65 -3.48 1.32
CA MET A 304 -16.76 -2.97 0.51
C MET A 304 -16.69 -3.38 -0.97
N PRO A 305 -15.54 -3.32 -1.69
CA PRO A 305 -15.44 -3.81 -3.06
C PRO A 305 -15.78 -5.30 -3.22
N ILE A 306 -15.36 -6.14 -2.27
CA ILE A 306 -15.64 -7.59 -2.28
C ILE A 306 -17.14 -7.82 -2.04
N ILE A 307 -17.71 -7.20 -1.02
CA ILE A 307 -19.15 -7.34 -0.72
C ILE A 307 -20.00 -6.89 -1.91
N THR A 308 -19.66 -5.72 -2.48
CA THR A 308 -20.41 -5.14 -3.60
C THR A 308 -20.32 -6.03 -4.85
N SER A 309 -19.13 -6.50 -5.20
CA SER A 309 -18.94 -7.40 -6.35
C SER A 309 -19.62 -8.75 -6.15
N SER A 310 -19.59 -9.32 -4.94
CA SER A 310 -20.34 -10.54 -4.59
C SER A 310 -21.85 -10.39 -4.71
N ILE A 311 -22.41 -9.27 -4.25
CA ILE A 311 -23.84 -8.97 -4.35
C ILE A 311 -24.24 -8.85 -5.83
N ILE A 312 -23.50 -8.03 -6.60
CA ILE A 312 -23.77 -7.84 -8.03
C ILE A 312 -23.70 -9.17 -8.78
N ALA A 313 -22.64 -9.96 -8.55
CA ALA A 313 -22.48 -11.28 -9.13
C ALA A 313 -23.66 -12.20 -8.81
N SER A 314 -24.08 -12.25 -7.54
CA SER A 314 -25.17 -13.12 -7.08
C SER A 314 -26.51 -12.70 -7.68
N VAL A 315 -26.79 -11.39 -7.75
CA VAL A 315 -28.01 -10.84 -8.35
C VAL A 315 -28.07 -11.17 -9.85
N ILE A 316 -26.98 -10.98 -10.58
CA ILE A 316 -26.92 -11.32 -12.00
C ILE A 316 -27.14 -12.82 -12.20
N ILE A 317 -26.47 -13.67 -11.41
CA ILE A 317 -26.64 -15.11 -11.52
C ILE A 317 -28.08 -15.51 -11.21
N TRP A 318 -28.69 -14.94 -10.17
CA TRP A 318 -30.08 -15.20 -9.79
C TRP A 318 -31.08 -14.93 -10.92
N HIS A 319 -30.88 -13.83 -11.66
CA HIS A 319 -31.77 -13.44 -12.76
C HIS A 319 -31.42 -14.11 -14.10
N THR A 320 -30.35 -14.88 -14.18
CA THR A 320 -29.96 -15.57 -15.40
C THR A 320 -30.33 -17.04 -15.34
N PRO A 321 -30.93 -17.63 -16.40
CA PRO A 321 -31.28 -19.04 -16.40
C PRO A 321 -30.09 -19.95 -16.01
N PRO A 322 -30.27 -20.86 -15.03
CA PRO A 322 -31.50 -21.12 -14.25
C PRO A 322 -31.85 -20.01 -13.24
N ILE A 323 -33.11 -19.57 -13.20
CA ILE A 323 -33.56 -18.53 -12.25
C ILE A 323 -33.47 -19.07 -10.81
N GLY A 324 -32.91 -18.27 -9.90
CA GLY A 324 -32.84 -18.56 -8.46
C GLY A 324 -31.46 -19.00 -7.95
N ILE A 325 -31.44 -19.67 -6.78
CA ILE A 325 -30.20 -20.20 -6.18
C ILE A 325 -29.79 -21.46 -6.93
N GLY A 326 -28.72 -21.35 -7.72
CA GLY A 326 -28.08 -22.49 -8.37
C GLY A 326 -26.67 -22.75 -7.85
N CYS A 327 -26.01 -23.76 -8.43
CA CYS A 327 -24.60 -24.09 -8.14
C CYS A 327 -23.65 -22.90 -8.34
N ARG A 328 -23.95 -22.00 -9.28
CA ARG A 328 -23.16 -20.78 -9.54
C ARG A 328 -23.22 -19.77 -8.39
N ASN A 329 -24.39 -19.59 -7.78
CA ASN A 329 -24.54 -18.75 -6.60
C ASN A 329 -23.76 -19.35 -5.42
N ILE A 330 -23.81 -20.67 -5.25
CA ILE A 330 -23.00 -21.38 -4.24
C ILE A 330 -21.50 -21.12 -4.47
N VAL A 331 -21.02 -21.17 -5.71
CA VAL A 331 -19.61 -20.85 -6.02
C VAL A 331 -19.25 -19.42 -5.59
N VAL A 332 -20.06 -18.41 -5.92
CA VAL A 332 -19.79 -17.02 -5.51
C VAL A 332 -19.81 -16.87 -3.98
N LEU A 333 -20.77 -17.50 -3.30
CA LEU A 333 -20.83 -17.49 -1.83
C LEU A 333 -19.61 -18.16 -1.20
N VAL A 334 -19.19 -19.31 -1.72
CA VAL A 334 -17.98 -20.02 -1.25
C VAL A 334 -16.73 -19.18 -1.51
N MET A 335 -16.57 -18.61 -2.71
CA MET A 335 -15.43 -17.72 -3.01
C MET A 335 -15.40 -16.52 -2.08
N THR A 336 -16.55 -15.89 -1.84
CA THR A 336 -16.66 -14.77 -0.90
C THR A 336 -16.27 -15.21 0.51
N GLY A 337 -16.82 -16.33 0.99
CA GLY A 337 -16.48 -16.90 2.29
C GLY A 337 -14.99 -17.21 2.45
N LEU A 338 -14.36 -17.77 1.40
CA LEU A 338 -12.91 -18.04 1.38
C LEU A 338 -12.08 -16.76 1.43
N VAL A 339 -12.48 -15.69 0.74
CA VAL A 339 -11.80 -14.38 0.82
C VAL A 339 -11.87 -13.82 2.24
N PHE A 340 -13.03 -13.86 2.89
CA PHE A 340 -13.16 -13.42 4.29
C PHE A 340 -12.39 -14.29 5.27
N LEU A 341 -12.39 -15.62 5.05
CA LEU A 341 -11.61 -16.55 5.86
C LEU A 341 -10.11 -16.32 5.68
N SER A 342 -9.65 -16.03 4.46
CA SER A 342 -8.26 -15.67 4.19
C SER A 342 -7.87 -14.40 4.93
N ALA A 343 -8.69 -13.35 4.86
CA ALA A 343 -8.46 -12.11 5.61
C ALA A 343 -8.40 -12.33 7.12
N LEU A 344 -9.29 -13.17 7.66
CA LEU A 344 -9.28 -13.56 9.06
C LEU A 344 -8.00 -14.33 9.41
N PHE A 345 -7.61 -15.29 8.57
CA PHE A 345 -6.40 -16.08 8.76
C PHE A 345 -5.14 -15.21 8.73
N THR A 346 -5.03 -14.29 7.77
CA THR A 346 -3.93 -13.32 7.69
C THR A 346 -3.89 -12.44 8.92
N HIS A 347 -5.02 -11.92 9.39
CA HIS A 347 -5.09 -11.10 10.60
C HIS A 347 -4.69 -11.86 11.87
N VAL A 348 -5.18 -13.09 12.02
CA VAL A 348 -4.83 -13.98 13.14
C VAL A 348 -3.33 -14.31 13.10
N THR A 349 -2.84 -14.76 11.95
CA THR A 349 -1.43 -15.09 11.74
C THR A 349 -0.53 -13.89 11.99
N ALA A 350 -0.92 -12.71 11.50
CA ALA A 350 -0.19 -11.46 11.72
C ALA A 350 -0.12 -11.12 13.21
N ARG A 351 -1.22 -11.29 13.96
CA ARG A 351 -1.22 -11.06 15.41
C ARG A 351 -0.35 -12.06 16.15
N TYR A 352 -0.51 -13.36 15.92
CA TYR A 352 0.20 -14.36 16.71
C TYR A 352 1.69 -14.43 16.36
N LEU A 353 2.03 -14.62 15.07
CA LEU A 353 3.42 -14.80 14.66
C LEU A 353 4.27 -13.55 14.88
N PHE A 354 3.74 -12.36 14.56
CA PHE A 354 4.53 -11.14 14.76
C PHE A 354 4.53 -10.67 16.22
N SER A 355 3.54 -11.01 17.04
CA SER A 355 3.62 -10.70 18.48
C SER A 355 4.75 -11.46 19.17
N GLU A 356 5.02 -12.70 18.75
CA GLU A 356 6.12 -13.50 19.28
C GLU A 356 7.47 -13.07 18.68
N ALA A 357 7.54 -12.82 17.37
CA ALA A 357 8.78 -12.41 16.71
C ALA A 357 9.27 -11.01 17.14
N LEU A 358 8.36 -10.10 17.49
CA LEU A 358 8.71 -8.75 17.98
C LEU A 358 9.01 -8.70 19.49
N GLY A 359 9.01 -9.83 20.18
CA GLY A 359 9.60 -10.03 21.51
C GLY A 359 9.66 -8.80 22.41
N SER A 360 8.50 -8.32 22.90
CA SER A 360 8.37 -7.51 24.13
C SER A 360 9.51 -6.50 24.42
N PRO A 361 9.49 -5.32 23.79
CA PRO A 361 9.42 -4.10 24.61
C PRO A 361 8.33 -3.10 24.18
N TYR A 362 7.76 -3.24 22.98
CA TYR A 362 6.77 -2.30 22.44
C TYR A 362 5.33 -2.66 22.83
N SER A 363 5.12 -2.99 24.11
CA SER A 363 3.78 -2.82 24.68
C SER A 363 3.54 -1.31 24.72
N PRO A 364 2.45 -0.77 24.13
CA PRO A 364 2.07 0.62 24.31
C PRO A 364 1.59 0.77 25.75
N LYS A 365 2.54 0.80 26.71
CA LYS A 365 2.30 1.33 28.04
C LYS A 365 2.06 2.82 27.85
N SER A 366 0.79 3.15 27.60
CA SER A 366 0.12 4.35 28.10
C SER A 366 1.06 5.56 28.24
N CYS A 367 1.25 6.30 27.14
CA CYS A 367 1.70 7.69 27.23
C CYS A 367 0.59 8.60 27.82
N SER A 368 -0.04 8.15 28.92
CA SER A 368 -1.00 8.95 29.70
C SER A 368 -0.31 9.68 30.86
N GLY A 369 1.01 9.84 30.80
CA GLY A 369 1.83 10.34 31.92
C GLY A 369 2.61 11.64 31.66
N LEU A 370 2.36 12.35 30.55
CA LEU A 370 3.03 13.64 30.27
C LEU A 370 2.03 14.76 29.92
N HIS A 371 1.08 14.98 30.83
CA HIS A 371 0.36 16.25 30.93
C HIS A 371 0.36 16.71 32.38
N HIS A 372 1.50 17.20 32.86
CA HIS A 372 1.61 18.25 33.90
C HIS A 372 3.09 18.55 34.17
N VAL A 373 3.77 19.23 33.24
CA VAL A 373 4.90 20.09 33.63
C VAL A 373 4.34 21.50 33.68
N ARG A 374 3.99 21.87 34.91
CA ARG A 374 3.63 23.20 35.35
C ARG A 374 4.81 24.14 35.04
N GLN A 375 4.58 25.11 34.16
CA GLN A 375 5.38 26.31 34.07
C GLN A 375 5.31 27.01 35.42
N ASP A 376 6.40 27.06 36.18
CA ASP A 376 6.65 28.08 37.19
C ASP A 376 8.15 28.11 37.50
N TYR A 377 8.69 29.34 37.56
CA TYR A 377 10.04 29.77 38.00
C TYR A 377 11.19 29.83 36.97
N ILE A 378 11.33 31.03 36.40
CA ILE A 378 12.61 31.72 36.18
C ILE A 378 12.98 32.42 37.51
N PRO A 379 14.25 32.39 37.96
CA PRO A 379 15.02 33.63 37.95
C PRO A 379 16.43 33.49 37.37
N ARG A 380 16.83 34.58 36.71
CA ARG A 380 18.15 34.91 36.18
C ARG A 380 19.20 35.04 37.28
N PHE A 381 20.42 34.58 37.00
CA PHE A 381 21.74 35.10 37.42
C PHE A 381 22.76 34.37 36.52
N GLY A 382 23.67 34.95 35.72
CA GLY A 382 24.23 36.28 35.66
C GLY A 382 25.64 36.31 36.22
N TRP A 383 26.64 35.68 35.57
CA TRP A 383 28.07 36.01 35.73
C TRP A 383 28.88 35.71 34.47
N SER A 384 29.73 36.68 34.14
CA SER A 384 30.71 36.78 33.08
C SER A 384 32.10 36.26 33.50
N LEU A 385 32.98 36.12 32.50
CA LEU A 385 34.46 36.18 32.55
C LEU A 385 35.24 34.88 32.87
N LEU A 386 35.93 34.34 31.84
CA LEU A 386 37.40 34.28 31.67
C LEU A 386 37.87 33.01 30.93
N GLY A 387 38.81 33.21 30.00
CA GLY A 387 39.91 32.26 29.79
C GLY A 387 39.97 31.52 28.46
N THR A 388 40.56 32.16 27.44
CA THR A 388 41.36 31.46 26.40
C THR A 388 42.64 30.89 27.04
N PRO A 389 43.24 29.82 26.48
CA PRO A 389 44.37 30.06 25.57
C PRO A 389 44.49 29.09 24.38
N ASN A 390 45.08 29.65 23.31
CA ASN A 390 45.93 29.06 22.27
C ASN A 390 46.15 27.54 22.26
N SER A 391 45.95 26.94 21.09
CA SER A 391 47.01 26.18 20.42
C SER A 391 46.82 26.19 18.89
N SER A 392 47.89 26.64 18.25
CA SER A 392 48.21 26.57 16.83
C SER A 392 48.53 25.13 16.40
N PHE A 393 48.02 24.67 15.27
CA PHE A 393 48.67 23.61 14.50
C PHE A 393 48.50 23.85 12.99
N HIS A 394 49.64 24.02 12.33
CA HIS A 394 49.88 23.99 10.88
C HIS A 394 49.79 22.54 10.37
N GLY A 395 49.41 22.35 9.11
CA GLY A 395 49.52 21.05 8.43
C GLY A 395 48.81 20.98 7.09
N ASP A 396 49.39 21.65 6.10
CA ASP A 396 49.65 21.23 4.72
C ASP A 396 48.60 20.47 3.88
N ASP A 397 48.21 21.15 2.79
CA ASP A 397 48.17 20.70 1.40
C ASP A 397 48.40 19.22 1.09
N VAL A 398 47.36 18.56 0.55
CA VAL A 398 47.55 17.50 -0.47
C VAL A 398 46.44 17.62 -1.51
N GLY A 399 46.82 18.07 -2.71
CA GLY A 399 45.98 18.03 -3.89
C GLY A 399 45.85 16.61 -4.45
N TRP A 400 44.66 16.26 -4.91
CA TRP A 400 44.43 15.13 -5.80
C TRP A 400 43.79 15.64 -7.09
N LYS A 401 44.61 15.69 -8.14
CA LYS A 401 44.22 15.68 -9.55
C LYS A 401 44.50 14.27 -10.05
N GLU A 402 43.48 13.61 -10.57
CA GLU A 402 43.51 12.49 -11.53
C GLU A 402 42.03 12.32 -11.94
N GLY A 403 41.58 12.50 -13.19
CA GLY A 403 42.24 12.30 -14.47
C GLY A 403 41.89 10.90 -14.97
N LEU A 404 40.74 10.74 -15.63
CA LEU A 404 40.42 9.56 -16.44
C LEU A 404 39.35 9.90 -17.49
N GLU A 405 39.86 10.33 -18.65
CA GLU A 405 39.28 10.04 -19.97
C GLU A 405 39.32 8.52 -20.19
N VAL A 406 38.23 7.93 -20.68
CA VAL A 406 38.29 6.73 -21.54
C VAL A 406 37.20 6.84 -22.62
N ASP A 407 37.73 7.02 -23.82
CA ASP A 407 37.27 6.85 -25.19
C ASP A 407 35.94 6.13 -25.51
N GLU A 408 35.25 6.75 -26.48
CA GLU A 408 34.35 6.13 -27.45
C GLU A 408 35.08 5.03 -28.26
N VAL A 409 34.44 3.88 -28.44
CA VAL A 409 34.73 2.95 -29.54
C VAL A 409 33.42 2.49 -30.16
N GLU A 410 33.34 2.79 -31.47
CA GLU A 410 32.50 2.28 -32.59
C GLU A 410 31.22 1.47 -32.32
#